data_AF-A0A8S0Q032-F1
#
_entry.id   AF-A0A8S0Q032-F1
#
_cell.length_a   1.000
_cell.length_b   1.000
_cell.length_c   1.000
_cell.angle_alpha   90.00
_cell.angle_beta   90.00
_cell.angle_gamma   90.00
#
_symmetry.space_group_name_H-M   'P 1'
#
loop_
_entity.id
_entity.type
_entity.pdbx_description
1 polymer ?
#
loop_
_entity_poly.entity_id
_entity_poly.type
_entity_poly.pdbx_seq_one_letter_code
_entity_poly.pdbx_strand_id
1 'polypeptide(L)'
;MQGMPINKPTPINLASHAYWNLGSHNNGDTLSHKIQIFGSHITSVNDKLIPTGEISPVNGTAYDFLKPREIESRIKEISNGYDINNVIDKTARQGTGGIYRRWPWCKMENQTVNPGEVYKHIMVYMIPI
;
A
#
# COMPACT_ATOMS: atom_id res chain seq x y z
N MET A 1 -0.86 17.88 -6.19
CA MET A 1 -2.08 17.94 -7.03
C MET A 1 -3.19 18.56 -6.19
N GLN A 2 -3.97 19.49 -6.73
CA GLN A 2 -5.14 20.08 -6.08
C GLN A 2 -6.31 20.01 -7.06
N GLY A 3 -7.52 19.74 -6.57
CA GLY A 3 -8.74 19.88 -7.37
C GLY A 3 -9.77 20.68 -6.58
N MET A 4 -10.26 21.76 -7.19
CA MET A 4 -11.34 22.57 -6.63
C MET A 4 -12.58 22.43 -7.52
N PRO A 5 -13.69 21.88 -7.01
CA PRO A 5 -14.96 21.93 -7.73
C PRO A 5 -15.47 23.38 -7.78
N ILE A 6 -15.84 23.85 -8.98
CA ILE A 6 -16.22 25.26 -9.19
C ILE A 6 -17.70 25.50 -8.86
N ASN A 7 -18.60 24.60 -9.26
CA ASN A 7 -20.05 24.86 -9.17
C ASN A 7 -20.94 23.62 -8.97
N LYS A 8 -20.37 22.42 -8.89
CA LYS A 8 -21.12 21.17 -8.69
C LYS A 8 -20.38 20.23 -7.74
N PRO A 9 -21.11 19.42 -6.95
CA PRO A 9 -20.51 18.32 -6.21
C PRO A 9 -19.74 17.40 -7.16
N THR A 10 -18.47 17.17 -6.86
CA THR A 10 -17.57 16.33 -7.66
C THR A 10 -16.77 15.43 -6.73
N PRO A 11 -16.76 14.12 -6.95
CA PRO A 11 -15.88 13.23 -6.18
C PRO A 11 -14.42 13.55 -6.52
N ILE A 12 -13.58 13.68 -5.49
CA ILE A 12 -12.15 13.92 -5.64
C ILE A 12 -11.36 12.93 -4.77
N ASN A 13 -10.34 12.32 -5.34
CA ASN A 13 -9.39 11.47 -4.63
C ASN A 13 -7.99 11.72 -5.20
N LEU A 14 -7.10 12.26 -4.38
CA LEU A 14 -5.75 12.67 -4.79
C LEU A 14 -4.73 11.76 -4.14
N ALA A 15 -3.77 11.29 -4.95
CA ALA A 15 -2.65 10.46 -4.52
C ALA A 15 -1.34 10.93 -5.17
N SER A 16 -0.22 10.49 -4.62
CA SER A 16 1.11 10.64 -5.23
C SER A 16 1.58 9.27 -5.71
N HIS A 17 2.05 9.20 -6.95
CA HIS A 17 2.48 7.97 -7.60
C HIS A 17 4.01 7.83 -7.62
N ALA A 18 4.65 8.10 -6.48
CA ALA A 18 6.09 8.00 -6.33
C ALA A 18 6.54 6.53 -6.21
N TYR A 19 7.63 6.19 -6.89
CA TYR A 19 8.28 4.89 -6.79
C TYR A 19 9.50 5.00 -5.87
N TRP A 20 9.70 4.00 -5.02
CA TRP A 20 10.76 4.01 -4.02
C TRP A 20 11.65 2.78 -4.15
N ASN A 21 12.96 3.00 -4.21
CA ASN A 21 13.97 1.96 -4.07
C ASN A 21 15.02 2.42 -3.04
N LEU A 22 14.95 1.84 -1.84
CA LEU A 22 15.88 2.17 -0.74
C LEU A 22 17.28 1.54 -0.93
N GLY A 23 17.47 0.75 -1.98
CA GLY A 23 18.77 0.19 -2.36
C GLY A 23 19.71 1.20 -3.04
N SER A 24 19.23 2.37 -3.47
CA SER A 24 19.81 3.25 -4.52
C SER A 24 19.50 2.78 -5.94
N HIS A 25 19.51 3.70 -6.91
CA HIS A 25 19.09 3.48 -8.30
C HIS A 25 19.89 2.38 -9.05
N ASN A 26 21.03 1.97 -8.50
CA ASN A 26 21.95 0.98 -9.09
C ASN A 26 21.94 -0.38 -8.37
N ASN A 27 21.05 -0.61 -7.40
CA ASN A 27 21.19 -1.74 -6.47
C ASN A 27 20.10 -2.82 -6.58
N GLY A 28 19.72 -3.15 -7.81
CA GLY A 28 18.83 -4.27 -8.10
C GLY A 28 17.37 -4.06 -7.71
N ASP A 29 16.67 -5.18 -7.53
CA ASP A 29 15.23 -5.23 -7.28
C ASP A 29 14.81 -4.71 -5.89
N THR A 30 13.50 -4.55 -5.71
CA THR A 30 12.90 -4.12 -4.44
C THR A 30 12.49 -5.29 -3.53
N LEU A 31 12.68 -6.54 -3.97
CA LEU A 31 12.06 -7.73 -3.39
C LEU A 31 12.55 -8.02 -1.96
N SER A 32 13.78 -7.61 -1.65
CA SER A 32 14.39 -7.72 -0.32
C SER A 32 13.98 -6.60 0.67
N HIS A 33 13.19 -5.62 0.25
CA HIS A 33 12.65 -4.61 1.17
C HIS A 33 11.62 -5.23 2.11
N LYS A 34 11.59 -4.73 3.35
CA LYS A 34 10.58 -5.06 4.35
C LYS A 34 9.51 -3.99 4.39
N ILE A 35 8.26 -4.39 4.33
CA ILE A 35 7.11 -3.50 4.44
C ILE A 35 6.32 -3.86 5.68
N GLN A 36 5.81 -2.83 6.36
CA GLN A 36 4.76 -2.94 7.36
C GLN A 36 3.63 -1.98 6.99
N ILE A 37 2.40 -2.48 6.98
CA ILE A 37 1.17 -1.72 6.70
C ILE A 37 0.25 -1.87 7.91
N PHE A 38 -0.19 -0.75 8.48
CA PHE A 38 -1.16 -0.73 9.58
C PHE A 38 -2.61 -0.74 9.04
N GLY A 39 -2.94 -1.78 8.29
CA GLY A 39 -4.26 -2.02 7.73
C GLY A 39 -4.62 -3.48 7.83
N SER A 40 -5.62 -3.80 8.65
CA SER A 40 -6.05 -5.18 8.91
C SER A 40 -6.96 -5.77 7.83
N HIS A 41 -7.38 -4.96 6.85
CA HIS A 41 -8.28 -5.36 5.78
C HIS A 41 -7.85 -4.79 4.42
N ILE A 42 -8.35 -5.39 3.35
CA ILE A 42 -8.23 -4.91 1.96
C ILE A 42 -9.62 -4.76 1.32
N THR A 43 -9.71 -3.98 0.26
CA THR A 43 -10.89 -4.03 -0.62
C THR A 43 -10.67 -5.08 -1.71
N SER A 44 -11.37 -6.22 -1.64
CA SER A 44 -11.24 -7.30 -2.62
C SER A 44 -11.50 -6.78 -4.04
N VAL A 45 -10.76 -7.30 -5.02
CA VAL A 45 -10.94 -6.96 -6.44
C VAL A 45 -11.28 -8.19 -7.27
N ASN A 46 -11.94 -7.99 -8.41
CA ASN A 46 -12.13 -9.03 -9.41
C ASN A 46 -10.92 -9.11 -10.37
N ASP A 47 -11.01 -10.00 -11.36
CA ASP A 47 -9.95 -10.23 -12.37
C ASP A 47 -9.58 -8.98 -13.20
N LYS A 48 -10.39 -7.92 -13.15
CA LYS A 48 -10.14 -6.63 -13.81
C LYS A 48 -9.60 -5.56 -12.85
N LEU A 49 -9.21 -5.94 -11.64
CA LEU A 49 -8.77 -5.04 -10.56
C LEU A 49 -9.84 -4.03 -10.11
N ILE A 50 -11.12 -4.31 -10.39
CA ILE A 50 -12.24 -3.48 -9.93
C ILE A 50 -12.66 -3.95 -8.54
N PRO A 51 -12.74 -3.08 -7.52
CA PRO A 51 -13.12 -3.51 -6.19
C PRO A 51 -14.58 -3.98 -6.16
N THR A 52 -14.80 -5.15 -5.57
CA THR A 52 -16.11 -5.82 -5.52
C THR A 52 -17.08 -5.19 -4.52
N GLY A 53 -16.56 -4.33 -3.64
CA GLY A 53 -17.27 -3.78 -2.48
C GLY A 53 -17.08 -4.61 -1.20
N GLU A 54 -16.47 -5.79 -1.31
CA GLU A 54 -16.11 -6.61 -0.14
C GLU A 54 -14.87 -6.05 0.56
N ILE A 55 -14.91 -6.07 1.90
CA ILE A 55 -13.78 -5.73 2.77
C ILE A 55 -13.32 -7.01 3.47
N SER A 56 -12.14 -7.50 3.10
CA SER A 56 -11.63 -8.80 3.52
C SER A 56 -10.44 -8.66 4.46
N PRO A 57 -10.29 -9.51 5.49
CA PRO A 57 -9.16 -9.46 6.40
C PRO A 57 -7.86 -9.87 5.69
N VAL A 58 -6.73 -9.25 6.07
CA VAL A 58 -5.42 -9.62 5.50
C VAL A 58 -4.81 -10.85 6.17
N ASN A 59 -5.21 -11.17 7.40
CA ASN A 59 -4.60 -12.23 8.20
C ASN A 59 -4.54 -13.57 7.46
N GLY A 60 -3.34 -14.14 7.35
CA GLY A 60 -3.13 -15.42 6.67
C GLY A 60 -3.05 -15.35 5.14
N THR A 61 -3.31 -14.19 4.53
CA THR A 61 -3.19 -13.97 3.08
C THR A 61 -1.78 -13.53 2.66
N ALA A 62 -1.54 -13.40 1.35
CA ALA A 62 -0.34 -12.78 0.81
C ALA A 62 -0.22 -11.30 1.19
N TYR A 63 -1.33 -10.63 1.47
CA TYR A 63 -1.42 -9.21 1.80
C TYR A 63 -1.16 -8.89 3.29
N ASP A 64 -0.83 -9.89 4.11
CA ASP A 64 -0.57 -9.72 5.54
C ASP A 64 0.80 -9.05 5.80
N PHE A 65 0.76 -7.72 5.91
CA PHE A 65 1.90 -6.86 6.30
C PHE A 65 1.69 -6.18 7.66
N LEU A 66 0.84 -6.75 8.54
CA LEU A 66 0.62 -6.18 9.88
C LEU A 66 1.90 -6.15 10.72
N LYS A 67 2.82 -7.09 10.44
CA LYS A 67 4.19 -7.13 10.95
C LYS A 67 5.18 -6.91 9.80
N PRO A 68 6.36 -6.31 10.06
CA PRO A 68 7.37 -6.10 9.03
C PRO A 68 7.75 -7.41 8.32
N ARG A 69 7.62 -7.41 7.00
CA ARG A 69 7.84 -8.61 6.18
C ARG A 69 8.46 -8.26 4.83
N GLU A 70 9.32 -9.13 4.31
CA GLU A 70 9.94 -8.95 3.00
C GLU A 70 8.93 -9.11 1.87
N ILE A 71 9.03 -8.26 0.84
CA ILE A 71 8.14 -8.29 -0.33
C ILE A 71 8.13 -9.68 -0.97
N GLU A 72 9.32 -10.28 -1.15
CA GLU A 72 9.48 -11.57 -1.81
C GLU A 72 8.81 -12.75 -1.12
N SER A 73 8.56 -12.62 0.18
CA SER A 73 8.21 -13.75 1.03
C SER A 73 6.87 -14.41 0.71
N ARG A 74 5.94 -13.68 0.07
CA ARG A 74 4.65 -14.21 -0.44
C ARG A 74 4.28 -13.73 -1.83
N ILE A 75 5.15 -13.03 -2.53
CA ILE A 75 4.81 -12.49 -3.86
C ILE A 75 4.48 -13.59 -4.87
N LYS A 76 4.95 -14.82 -4.64
CA LYS A 76 4.64 -16.00 -5.46
C LYS A 76 3.24 -16.59 -5.23
N GLU A 77 2.57 -16.21 -4.14
CA GLU A 77 1.18 -16.62 -3.84
C GLU A 77 0.16 -15.83 -4.67
N ILE A 78 0.60 -14.80 -5.40
CA ILE A 78 -0.20 -13.90 -6.22
C ILE A 78 0.41 -13.78 -7.62
N SER A 79 -0.41 -13.71 -8.66
CA SER A 79 0.07 -13.80 -10.04
C SER A 79 0.69 -12.51 -10.59
N ASN A 80 0.26 -11.35 -10.10
CA ASN A 80 0.59 -10.04 -10.71
C ASN A 80 1.31 -9.08 -9.75
N GLY A 81 1.93 -9.61 -8.69
CA GLY A 81 2.50 -8.79 -7.63
C GLY A 81 1.43 -8.08 -6.80
N TYR A 82 1.85 -7.14 -5.95
CA TYR A 82 0.95 -6.44 -5.04
C TYR A 82 0.35 -5.21 -5.72
N ASP A 83 -0.95 -5.28 -5.99
CA ASP A 83 -1.78 -4.18 -6.47
C ASP A 83 -3.15 -4.30 -5.78
N ILE A 84 -3.22 -3.79 -4.55
CA ILE A 84 -4.44 -3.84 -3.74
C ILE A 84 -4.53 -2.60 -2.85
N ASN A 85 -5.76 -2.19 -2.58
CA ASN A 85 -6.01 -1.17 -1.58
C ASN A 85 -6.12 -1.76 -0.18
N ASN A 86 -5.29 -1.28 0.75
CA ASN A 86 -5.35 -1.59 2.17
C ASN A 86 -6.22 -0.59 2.93
N VAL A 87 -7.13 -1.09 3.75
CA VAL A 87 -7.97 -0.29 4.65
C VAL A 87 -7.18 0.00 5.93
N ILE A 88 -6.77 1.26 6.10
CA ILE A 88 -5.96 1.69 7.24
C ILE A 88 -6.80 1.68 8.54
N ASP A 89 -6.24 1.09 9.59
CA ASP A 89 -6.90 0.97 10.88
C ASP A 89 -7.00 2.33 11.59
N LYS A 90 -8.13 2.61 12.24
CA LYS A 90 -8.39 3.93 12.88
C LYS A 90 -7.38 4.32 13.95
N THR A 91 -6.73 3.34 14.59
CA THR A 91 -5.68 3.55 15.61
C THR A 91 -4.34 3.95 15.01
N ALA A 92 -4.13 3.76 13.70
CA ALA A 92 -2.89 4.07 12.99
C ALA A 92 -2.75 5.55 12.60
N ARG A 93 -3.61 6.46 13.07
CA ARG A 93 -3.55 7.90 12.74
C ARG A 93 -2.28 8.63 13.19
N GLN A 94 -1.35 7.94 13.87
CA GLN A 94 -0.03 8.46 14.22
C GLN A 94 1.13 7.84 13.40
N GLY A 95 0.87 6.94 12.45
CA GLY A 95 1.85 6.35 11.55
C GLY A 95 1.22 5.30 10.63
N THR A 96 1.32 5.44 9.30
CA THR A 96 0.51 4.63 8.37
C THR A 96 1.23 3.47 7.70
N GLY A 97 2.46 3.21 8.11
CA GLY A 97 3.27 2.09 7.65
C GLY A 97 4.71 2.52 7.44
N GLY A 98 5.61 1.55 7.33
CA GLY A 98 7.02 1.80 7.09
C GLY A 98 7.60 0.83 6.09
N ILE A 99 8.51 1.33 5.26
CA ILE A 99 9.36 0.53 4.38
C ILE A 99 10.79 0.60 4.93
N TYR A 100 11.39 -0.56 5.10
CA TYR A 100 12.69 -0.73 5.73
C TYR A 100 13.56 -1.62 4.85
N ARG A 101 14.87 -1.36 4.78
CA ARG A 101 15.82 -2.29 4.16
C ARG A 101 16.52 -3.12 5.24
N ARG A 102 17.05 -4.29 4.86
CA ARG A 102 17.86 -5.18 5.72
C ARG A 102 19.07 -4.49 6.37
N TRP A 103 19.52 -3.34 5.84
CA TRP A 103 20.51 -2.48 6.48
C TRP A 103 19.81 -1.52 7.46
N PRO A 104 20.18 -1.52 8.76
CA PRO A 104 19.42 -0.86 9.81
C PRO A 104 19.27 0.66 9.68
N TRP A 105 19.97 1.30 8.73
CA TRP A 105 20.01 2.75 8.56
C TRP A 105 19.04 3.31 7.50
N CYS A 106 18.41 2.47 6.67
CA CYS A 106 17.45 2.94 5.65
C CYS A 106 16.02 2.59 6.05
N LYS A 107 15.32 3.60 6.58
CA LYS A 107 13.92 3.54 7.00
C LYS A 107 13.15 4.69 6.36
N MET A 108 12.01 4.38 5.80
CA MET A 108 11.03 5.36 5.33
C MET A 108 9.71 5.08 6.02
N GLU A 109 9.17 6.09 6.70
CA GLU A 109 7.82 6.05 7.24
C GLU A 109 6.95 6.96 6.40
N ASN A 110 5.77 6.46 6.02
CA ASN A 110 4.77 7.30 5.37
C ASN A 110 3.60 7.50 6.34
N GLN A 111 3.10 8.73 6.39
CA GLN A 111 1.95 9.10 7.20
C GLN A 111 0.85 9.64 6.28
N THR A 112 -0.36 9.10 6.40
CA THR A 112 -1.55 9.63 5.75
C THR A 112 -2.64 9.96 6.76
N VAL A 113 -3.29 11.10 6.56
CA VAL A 113 -4.41 11.56 7.39
C VAL A 113 -5.76 11.25 6.75
N ASN A 114 -5.79 10.59 5.60
CA ASN A 114 -7.00 10.32 4.84
C ASN A 114 -7.82 9.22 5.53
N PRO A 115 -8.95 9.53 6.17
CA PRO A 115 -9.73 8.53 6.89
C PRO A 115 -10.54 7.66 5.90
N GLY A 116 -10.63 6.38 6.25
CA GLY A 116 -11.41 5.36 5.54
C GLY A 116 -12.86 5.76 5.33
N GLU A 117 -13.18 6.04 4.07
CA GLU A 117 -14.48 5.78 3.48
C GLU A 117 -14.20 4.82 2.33
N VAL A 118 -14.87 3.67 2.36
CA VAL A 118 -15.04 2.50 1.47
C VAL A 118 -14.27 2.42 0.12
N TYR A 119 -13.78 3.51 -0.47
CA TYR A 119 -12.91 3.52 -1.64
C TYR A 119 -11.86 4.62 -1.53
N LYS A 120 -10.75 4.36 -0.83
CA LYS A 120 -9.58 5.26 -0.83
C LYS A 120 -8.33 4.42 -0.99
N HIS A 121 -7.73 4.56 -2.16
CA HIS A 121 -6.68 3.73 -2.74
C HIS A 121 -5.30 4.19 -2.26
N ILE A 122 -4.69 3.47 -1.32
CA ILE A 122 -3.24 3.55 -1.12
C ILE A 122 -2.62 2.46 -1.99
N MET A 123 -2.29 2.85 -3.21
CA MET A 123 -1.49 2.04 -4.11
C MET A 123 -0.03 2.10 -3.68
N VAL A 124 0.44 1.05 -3.03
CA VAL A 124 1.88 0.79 -3.00
C VAL A 124 2.17 -0.06 -4.22
N TYR A 125 2.50 0.58 -5.34
CA TYR A 125 2.95 -0.13 -6.54
C TYR A 125 4.30 -0.77 -6.25
N MET A 126 4.29 -2.08 -6.05
CA MET A 126 5.49 -2.89 -5.83
C MET A 126 5.84 -3.56 -7.15
N ILE A 127 6.22 -2.75 -8.14
CA ILE A 127 6.67 -3.25 -9.44
C ILE A 127 8.14 -3.67 -9.26
N PRO A 128 8.50 -4.94 -9.51
CA PRO A 128 9.90 -5.30 -9.69
C PRO A 128 10.39 -4.62 -10.97
N ILE A 129 11.31 -3.66 -10.81
CA ILE A 129 12.10 -3.10 -11.92
C ILE A 129 13.22 -4.05 -12.28
#